data_AF-A0A934WGN3-F1
#
_entry.id   AF-A0A934WGN3-F1
#
_cell.length_a   1.000
_cell.length_b   1.000
_cell.length_c   1.000
_cell.angle_alpha   90.00
_cell.angle_beta   90.00
_cell.angle_gamma   90.00
#
_symmetry.space_group_name_H-M   'P 1'
#
loop_
_entity.id
_entity.type
_entity.pdbx_description
1 polymer ?
#
loop_
_entity_poly.entity_id
_entity_poly.type
_entity_poly.pdbx_seq_one_letter_code
_entity_poly.pdbx_strand_id
1 'polypeptide(L)'
;MRGREFTGIEQLNRDVLGWLERTANGTEHHGIRRIPSEEFKTEKPHLMPYKGVPTVPCEKLVPHHVRKDNVINYRGNYYTVPTGTYSGHQTLVYLEEKEGSLHIYSHETGKTLAIHKISDDKGRLISNTSHRRDREASLNDYEASIRKALPESATIDAYLLQLRLHKVRNYRDNLQFIARRHKAYSEVTLVEAFTKCLEANVFNG
;
A
#
# COMPACT_ATOMS: atom_id res chain seq x y z
N MET A 1 10.29 48.55 9.95
CA MET A 1 11.36 47.53 9.75
C MET A 1 11.31 47.08 8.30
N ARG A 2 12.40 47.23 7.54
CA ARG A 2 12.55 46.50 6.27
C ARG A 2 12.95 45.06 6.63
N GLY A 3 12.12 44.08 6.30
CA GLY A 3 12.51 42.67 6.39
C GLY A 3 13.66 42.39 5.43
N ARG A 4 14.49 41.39 5.72
CA ARG A 4 15.46 40.90 4.74
C ARG A 4 14.70 40.22 3.61
N GLU A 5 15.14 40.42 2.38
CA GLU A 5 14.58 39.70 1.23
C GLU A 5 14.95 38.22 1.30
N PHE A 6 13.98 37.35 1.00
CA PHE A 6 14.21 35.91 0.95
C PHE A 6 14.92 35.55 -0.35
N THR A 7 16.14 35.01 -0.23
CA THR A 7 16.96 34.62 -1.38
C THR A 7 17.03 33.09 -1.59
N GLY A 8 16.81 32.30 -0.55
CA GLY A 8 16.77 30.83 -0.63
C GLY A 8 16.90 30.13 0.73
N ILE A 9 16.59 28.83 0.77
CA ILE A 9 16.63 28.00 1.99
C ILE A 9 18.03 27.97 2.60
N GLU A 10 19.07 27.85 1.78
CA GLU A 10 20.46 27.81 2.22
C GLU A 10 20.87 29.09 2.96
N GLN A 11 20.51 30.26 2.43
CA GLN A 11 20.80 31.53 3.08
C GLN A 11 19.98 31.71 4.35
N LEU A 12 18.71 31.29 4.33
CA LEU A 12 17.85 31.33 5.51
C LEU A 12 18.44 30.49 6.65
N ASN A 13 18.88 29.27 6.37
CA ASN A 13 19.50 28.40 7.36
C ASN A 13 20.77 29.03 7.95
N ARG A 14 21.65 29.59 7.11
CA ARG A 14 22.85 30.31 7.58
C ARG A 14 22.49 31.50 8.47
N ASP A 15 21.52 32.30 8.06
CA ASP A 15 21.09 33.48 8.81
C ASP A 15 20.49 33.11 10.17
N VAL A 16 19.68 32.05 10.22
CA VAL A 16 19.08 31.54 11.47
C VAL A 16 20.16 31.01 12.40
N LEU A 17 21.11 30.22 11.91
CA LEU A 17 22.22 29.72 12.73
C LEU A 17 23.08 30.86 13.27
N GLY A 18 23.42 31.84 12.41
CA GLY A 18 24.19 33.01 12.83
C GLY A 18 23.43 33.94 13.78
N TRP A 19 22.10 33.97 13.74
CA TRP A 19 21.27 34.66 14.74
C TRP A 19 21.20 33.87 16.05
N LEU A 20 21.06 32.54 15.98
CA LEU A 20 21.03 31.66 17.13
C LEU A 20 22.31 31.79 17.95
N GLU A 21 23.46 31.78 17.29
CA GLU A 21 24.77 31.93 17.94
C GLU A 21 24.93 33.30 18.60
N ARG A 22 24.72 34.38 17.87
CA ARG A 22 24.98 35.75 18.37
C ARG A 22 23.93 36.23 19.37
N THR A 23 22.66 35.90 19.13
CA THR A 23 21.53 36.49 19.85
C THR A 23 20.91 35.51 20.83
N ALA A 24 20.36 34.40 20.35
CA ALA A 24 19.63 33.49 21.23
C ALA A 24 20.54 32.86 22.30
N ASN A 25 21.70 32.36 21.89
CA ASN A 25 22.63 31.65 22.77
C ASN A 25 23.73 32.56 23.34
N GLY A 26 24.15 33.58 22.59
CA GLY A 26 25.29 34.44 22.93
C GLY A 26 24.95 35.73 23.67
N THR A 27 23.68 36.16 23.71
CA THR A 27 23.30 37.38 24.44
C THR A 27 22.95 37.05 25.89
N GLU A 28 23.37 37.92 26.81
CA GLU A 28 23.01 37.82 28.22
C GLU A 28 21.49 37.94 28.39
N HIS A 29 20.87 36.94 29.01
CA HIS A 29 19.44 36.95 29.25
C HIS A 29 19.08 37.98 30.33
N HIS A 30 18.15 38.88 30.02
CA HIS A 30 17.80 40.05 30.83
C HIS A 30 17.44 39.74 32.30
N GLY A 31 16.72 38.63 32.55
CA GLY A 31 16.23 38.28 33.89
C GLY A 31 17.25 37.53 34.76
N ILE A 32 18.06 36.65 34.16
CA ILE A 32 18.99 35.79 34.90
C ILE A 32 20.42 36.34 34.90
N ARG A 33 20.71 37.33 34.04
CA ARG A 33 22.03 37.96 33.89
C ARG A 33 23.15 36.96 33.58
N ARG A 34 22.82 35.98 32.73
CA ARG A 34 23.73 34.92 32.28
C ARG A 34 23.56 34.67 30.80
N ILE A 35 24.63 34.18 30.17
CA ILE A 35 24.66 33.84 28.74
C ILE A 35 24.25 32.37 28.59
N PRO A 36 23.16 32.05 27.85
CA PRO A 36 22.67 30.68 27.72
C PRO A 36 23.71 29.67 27.24
N SER A 37 24.61 30.06 26.32
CA SER A 37 25.68 29.16 25.85
C SER A 37 26.67 28.79 26.95
N GLU A 38 26.98 29.70 27.87
CA GLU A 38 27.91 29.45 28.97
C GLU A 38 27.24 28.63 30.08
N GLU A 39 25.97 28.91 30.39
CA GLU A 39 25.20 28.10 31.34
C GLU A 39 25.04 26.66 30.83
N PHE A 40 24.77 26.48 29.54
CA PHE A 40 24.69 25.15 28.96
C PHE A 40 26.01 24.39 29.10
N LYS A 41 27.18 25.03 29.01
CA LYS A 41 28.47 24.35 29.24
C LYS A 41 28.59 23.85 30.68
N THR A 42 28.09 24.62 31.65
CA THR A 42 28.05 24.26 33.08
C THR A 42 27.05 23.14 33.35
N GLU A 43 25.89 23.17 32.70
CA GLU A 43 24.82 22.17 32.87
C GLU A 43 25.12 20.85 32.15
N LYS A 44 25.79 20.90 30.99
CA LYS A 44 26.11 19.74 30.16
C LYS A 44 26.69 18.52 30.91
N PRO A 45 27.66 18.65 31.84
CA PRO A 45 28.18 17.50 32.58
C PRO A 45 27.15 16.85 33.53
N HIS A 46 26.08 17.56 33.89
CA HIS A 46 25.01 17.07 34.76
C HIS A 46 23.85 16.43 33.98
N LEU A 47 23.89 16.47 32.64
CA LEU A 47 22.84 15.88 31.81
C LEU A 47 22.91 14.36 31.87
N MET A 48 21.73 13.73 32.04
CA MET A 48 21.62 12.28 31.94
C MET A 48 21.91 11.83 30.49
N PRO A 49 22.78 10.83 30.28
CA PRO A 49 23.01 10.27 28.95
C PRO A 49 21.71 9.77 28.33
N TYR A 50 21.41 10.23 27.11
CA TYR A 50 20.29 9.70 26.35
C TYR A 50 20.58 8.25 25.94
N LYS A 51 19.79 7.31 26.49
CA LYS A 51 19.90 5.87 26.20
C LYS A 51 18.91 5.36 25.15
N GLY A 52 18.12 6.26 24.57
CA GLY A 52 17.21 5.89 23.47
C GLY A 52 17.97 5.69 22.17
N VAL A 53 17.41 4.89 21.26
CA VAL A 53 17.85 4.87 19.87
C VAL A 53 17.29 6.13 19.21
N PRO A 54 18.14 7.04 18.66
CA PRO A 54 17.65 8.19 17.91
C PRO A 54 16.79 7.70 16.77
N THR A 55 15.48 7.80 16.95
CA THR A 55 14.54 7.52 15.88
C THR A 55 14.44 8.81 15.11
N VAL A 56 14.76 8.78 13.81
CA VAL A 56 14.39 9.87 12.89
C VAL A 56 12.94 10.25 13.19
N PRO A 57 12.50 11.52 13.09
CA PRO A 57 11.09 11.83 13.08
C PRO A 57 10.49 11.03 11.93
N CYS A 58 9.98 9.84 12.22
CA CYS A 58 9.18 9.07 11.30
C CYS A 58 8.03 10.03 11.05
N GLU A 59 7.87 10.50 9.81
CA GLU A 59 6.63 11.09 9.37
C GLU A 59 5.58 10.03 9.71
N LYS A 60 4.96 10.18 10.89
CA LYS A 60 3.91 9.27 11.33
C LYS A 60 2.80 9.55 10.34
N LEU A 61 2.75 8.74 9.27
CA LEU A 61 1.70 8.80 8.28
C LEU A 61 0.40 8.82 9.08
N VAL A 62 -0.37 9.89 8.93
CA VAL A 62 -1.55 10.07 9.74
C VAL A 62 -2.55 8.99 9.31
N PRO A 63 -3.18 8.26 10.24
CA PRO A 63 -4.19 7.27 9.87
C PRO A 63 -5.46 7.97 9.37
N HIS A 64 -6.01 7.47 8.27
CA HIS A 64 -7.24 7.94 7.64
C HIS A 64 -8.29 6.83 7.62
N HIS A 65 -9.55 7.18 7.90
CA HIS A 65 -10.66 6.23 7.85
C HIS A 65 -11.02 5.81 6.43
N VAL A 66 -11.25 4.51 6.27
CA VAL A 66 -11.85 3.94 5.07
C VAL A 66 -13.37 3.94 5.22
N ARG A 67 -14.08 4.39 4.18
CA ARG A 67 -15.55 4.37 4.14
C ARG A 67 -16.07 2.99 3.71
N LYS A 68 -17.33 2.71 4.02
CA LYS A 68 -18.01 1.43 3.70
C LYS A 68 -17.99 1.04 2.21
N ASP A 69 -17.84 2.01 1.32
CA ASP A 69 -17.71 1.85 -0.13
C ASP A 69 -16.27 1.61 -0.61
N ASN A 70 -15.33 1.30 0.31
CA ASN A 70 -13.90 1.10 0.05
C ASN A 70 -13.24 2.32 -0.62
N VAL A 71 -13.49 3.50 -0.02
CA VAL A 71 -12.99 4.79 -0.50
C VAL A 71 -12.39 5.57 0.67
N ILE A 72 -11.32 6.31 0.41
CA ILE A 72 -10.76 7.31 1.32
C ILE A 72 -10.95 8.72 0.77
N ASN A 73 -11.05 9.71 1.66
CA ASN A 73 -11.07 11.11 1.27
C ASN A 73 -9.68 11.72 1.48
N TYR A 74 -9.16 12.37 0.44
CA TYR A 74 -7.91 13.11 0.52
C TYR A 74 -7.99 14.37 -0.34
N ARG A 75 -7.63 15.52 0.25
CA ARG A 75 -7.69 16.86 -0.38
C ARG A 75 -9.03 17.16 -1.08
N GLY A 76 -10.15 16.70 -0.52
CA GLY A 76 -11.48 16.96 -1.09
C GLY A 76 -11.85 16.06 -2.28
N ASN A 77 -11.04 15.05 -2.59
CA ASN A 77 -11.34 14.00 -3.56
C ASN A 77 -11.47 12.63 -2.90
N TYR A 78 -12.06 11.70 -3.64
CA TYR A 78 -12.31 10.34 -3.22
C TYR A 78 -11.40 9.39 -3.99
N TYR A 79 -10.67 8.53 -3.28
CA TYR A 79 -9.77 7.55 -3.87
C TYR A 79 -10.19 6.14 -3.47
N THR A 80 -10.42 5.28 -4.45
CA THR A 80 -10.79 3.88 -4.18
C THR A 80 -9.61 3.10 -3.60
N VAL A 81 -9.89 2.17 -2.68
CA VAL A 81 -8.96 1.13 -2.22
C VAL A 81 -9.52 -0.25 -2.60
N PRO A 82 -8.71 -1.33 -2.60
CA PRO A 82 -9.19 -2.67 -2.93
C PRO A 82 -10.42 -3.09 -2.14
N THR A 83 -11.34 -3.80 -2.79
CA THR A 83 -12.52 -4.40 -2.14
C THR A 83 -12.05 -5.33 -1.00
N GLY A 84 -12.70 -5.24 0.16
CA GLY A 84 -12.31 -5.98 1.36
C GLY A 84 -11.32 -5.23 2.27
N THR A 85 -10.88 -4.02 1.88
CA THR A 85 -10.10 -3.17 2.79
C THR A 85 -10.95 -2.71 3.98
N TYR A 86 -12.22 -2.35 3.74
CA TYR A 86 -13.15 -1.98 4.81
C TYR A 86 -13.62 -3.20 5.61
N SER A 87 -13.28 -3.22 6.90
CA SER A 87 -13.65 -4.24 7.89
C SER A 87 -14.54 -3.69 9.01
N GLY A 88 -14.89 -2.40 8.99
CA GLY A 88 -15.76 -1.77 9.98
C GLY A 88 -15.44 -0.29 10.18
N HIS A 89 -16.15 0.37 11.09
CA HIS A 89 -16.00 1.82 11.33
C HIS A 89 -14.59 2.24 11.79
N GLN A 90 -13.81 1.30 12.31
CA GLN A 90 -12.43 1.52 12.78
C GLN A 90 -11.36 1.17 11.72
N THR A 91 -11.74 0.85 10.48
CA THR A 91 -10.75 0.59 9.43
C THR A 91 -9.97 1.85 9.10
N LEU A 92 -8.64 1.75 9.24
CA LEU A 92 -7.69 2.83 8.99
C LEU A 92 -6.69 2.44 7.89
N VAL A 93 -6.17 3.45 7.20
CA VAL A 93 -5.04 3.34 6.27
C VAL A 93 -4.07 4.49 6.49
N TYR A 94 -2.81 4.29 6.09
CA TYR A 94 -1.82 5.35 6.06
C TYR A 94 -1.76 5.97 4.67
N LEU A 95 -1.59 7.29 4.61
CA LEU A 95 -1.47 8.05 3.37
C LEU A 95 -0.11 8.74 3.31
N GLU A 96 0.51 8.70 2.15
CA GLU A 96 1.78 9.36 1.88
C GLU A 96 1.77 9.99 0.48
N GLU A 97 2.26 11.22 0.35
CA GLU A 97 2.42 11.90 -0.93
C GLU A 97 3.86 11.74 -1.41
N LYS A 98 4.04 11.09 -2.56
CA LYS A 98 5.33 10.88 -3.21
C LYS A 98 5.23 11.21 -4.68
N GLU A 99 6.06 12.13 -5.17
CA GLU A 99 6.20 12.43 -6.60
C GLU A 99 4.85 12.74 -7.30
N GLY A 100 3.95 13.46 -6.62
CA GLY A 100 2.61 13.79 -7.15
C GLY A 100 1.61 12.63 -7.15
N SER A 101 1.94 11.52 -6.50
CA SER A 101 1.09 10.37 -6.30
C SER A 101 0.74 10.17 -4.82
N LEU A 102 -0.49 9.73 -4.58
CA LEU A 102 -1.00 9.35 -3.28
C LEU A 102 -0.78 7.84 -3.10
N HIS A 103 0.10 7.50 -2.17
CA HIS A 103 0.36 6.13 -1.74
C HIS A 103 -0.53 5.81 -0.54
N ILE A 104 -1.22 4.68 -0.59
CA ILE A 104 -2.15 4.22 0.44
C ILE A 104 -1.66 2.90 0.98
N TYR A 105 -1.45 2.80 2.29
CA TYR A 105 -0.95 1.61 2.97
C TYR A 105 -1.93 1.09 4.01
N SER A 106 -1.93 -0.23 4.22
CA SER A 106 -2.68 -0.87 5.30
C SER A 106 -2.16 -0.40 6.65
N HIS A 107 -3.04 0.05 7.54
CA HIS A 107 -2.67 0.43 8.90
C HIS A 107 -2.12 -0.75 9.71
N GLU A 108 -2.65 -1.95 9.49
CA GLU A 108 -2.27 -3.16 10.23
C GLU A 108 -0.95 -3.75 9.76
N THR A 109 -0.74 -3.81 8.44
CA THR A 109 0.38 -4.56 7.84
C THR A 109 1.46 -3.66 7.25
N GLY A 110 1.20 -2.37 7.05
CA GLY A 110 2.09 -1.44 6.35
C GLY A 110 2.21 -1.70 4.83
N LYS A 111 1.52 -2.72 4.29
CA LYS A 111 1.59 -3.06 2.87
C LYS A 111 0.87 -2.03 2.01
N THR A 112 1.39 -1.78 0.81
CA THR A 112 0.76 -0.92 -0.19
C THR A 112 -0.56 -1.52 -0.65
N LEU A 113 -1.63 -0.75 -0.48
CA LEU A 113 -2.98 -1.08 -0.93
C LEU A 113 -3.28 -0.50 -2.31
N ALA A 114 -2.89 0.76 -2.52
CA ALA A 114 -3.16 1.48 -3.75
C ALA A 114 -2.18 2.64 -3.96
N ILE A 115 -1.99 3.02 -5.22
CA ILE A 115 -1.26 4.21 -5.63
C ILE A 115 -2.13 4.94 -6.65
N HIS A 116 -2.36 6.24 -6.45
CA HIS A 116 -3.17 7.07 -7.35
C HIS A 116 -2.43 8.34 -7.70
N LYS A 117 -2.67 8.89 -8.89
CA LYS A 117 -2.26 10.27 -9.19
C LYS A 117 -3.10 11.23 -8.36
N ILE A 118 -2.48 12.22 -7.73
CA ILE A 118 -3.21 13.26 -6.99
C ILE A 118 -3.95 14.15 -8.00
N SER A 119 -5.24 14.39 -7.73
CA SER A 119 -6.09 15.27 -8.53
C SER A 119 -6.08 16.69 -7.98
N ASP A 120 -5.95 17.68 -8.87
CA ASP A 120 -6.04 19.12 -8.54
C ASP A 120 -7.50 19.63 -8.44
N ASP A 121 -8.44 18.92 -9.07
CA ASP A 121 -9.88 19.15 -8.94
C ASP A 121 -10.38 18.88 -7.51
N LYS A 122 -11.65 19.20 -7.21
CA LYS A 122 -12.33 18.80 -5.96
C LYS A 122 -13.60 18.02 -6.27
N GLY A 123 -13.98 17.10 -5.37
CA GLY A 123 -15.20 16.30 -5.48
C GLY A 123 -15.13 15.16 -6.49
N ARG A 124 -13.95 14.83 -7.03
CA ARG A 124 -13.80 13.73 -7.99
C ARG A 124 -13.68 12.38 -7.29
N LEU A 125 -14.16 11.34 -7.94
CA LEU A 125 -13.88 9.94 -7.59
C LEU A 125 -12.78 9.40 -8.51
N ILE A 126 -11.60 9.19 -7.95
CA ILE A 126 -10.45 8.58 -8.59
C ILE A 126 -10.51 7.08 -8.30
N SER A 127 -10.91 6.32 -9.32
CA SER A 127 -11.11 4.89 -9.21
C SER A 127 -10.05 4.10 -9.97
N ASN A 128 -9.64 2.96 -9.42
CA ASN A 128 -8.88 1.96 -10.15
C ASN A 128 -9.78 0.75 -10.42
N THR A 129 -9.90 0.36 -11.69
CA THR A 129 -10.74 -0.77 -12.11
C THR A 129 -10.34 -2.09 -11.44
N SER A 130 -9.08 -2.24 -11.03
CA SER A 130 -8.60 -3.43 -10.31
C SER A 130 -9.18 -3.54 -8.90
N HIS A 131 -9.60 -2.44 -8.27
CA HIS A 131 -10.04 -2.41 -6.88
C HIS A 131 -11.45 -2.99 -6.68
N ARG A 132 -12.31 -2.93 -7.71
CA ARG A 132 -13.72 -3.35 -7.62
C ARG A 132 -13.95 -4.85 -7.87
N ARG A 133 -12.94 -5.60 -8.32
CA ARG A 133 -13.13 -7.03 -8.63
C ARG A 133 -12.69 -7.87 -7.45
N ASP A 134 -13.65 -8.55 -6.83
CA ASP A 134 -13.40 -9.75 -6.07
C ASP A 134 -12.98 -10.86 -7.06
N ARG A 135 -11.68 -10.90 -7.35
CA ARG A 135 -11.10 -11.79 -8.37
C ARG A 135 -11.23 -13.25 -7.96
N GLU A 136 -11.23 -13.55 -6.66
CA GLU A 136 -11.28 -14.92 -6.16
C GLU A 136 -12.70 -15.47 -6.18
N ALA A 137 -13.69 -14.71 -5.73
CA ALA A 137 -15.11 -15.11 -5.83
C ALA A 137 -15.50 -15.35 -7.30
N SER A 138 -15.16 -14.41 -8.20
CA SER A 138 -15.39 -14.55 -9.64
C SER A 138 -14.66 -15.75 -10.25
N LEU A 139 -13.53 -16.17 -9.68
CA LEU A 139 -12.73 -17.29 -10.19
C LEU A 139 -13.30 -18.63 -9.72
N ASN A 140 -13.77 -18.72 -8.47
CA ASN A 140 -14.47 -19.89 -7.94
C ASN A 140 -15.77 -20.14 -8.71
N ASP A 141 -16.58 -19.10 -8.94
CA ASP A 141 -17.81 -19.22 -9.73
C ASP A 141 -17.52 -19.68 -11.17
N TYR A 142 -16.42 -19.17 -11.74
CA TYR A 142 -15.99 -19.55 -13.09
C TYR A 142 -15.49 -21.00 -13.14
N GLU A 143 -14.68 -21.44 -12.18
CA GLU A 143 -14.25 -22.83 -12.03
C GLU A 143 -15.46 -23.76 -11.89
N ALA A 144 -16.42 -23.43 -11.02
CA ALA A 144 -17.65 -24.20 -10.85
C ALA A 144 -18.47 -24.30 -12.15
N SER A 145 -18.51 -23.22 -12.95
CA SER A 145 -19.20 -23.23 -14.25
C SER A 145 -18.51 -24.16 -15.27
N ILE A 146 -17.17 -24.21 -15.27
CA ILE A 146 -16.40 -25.09 -16.15
C ILE A 146 -16.53 -26.53 -15.68
N ARG A 147 -16.45 -26.78 -14.38
CA ARG A 147 -16.57 -28.13 -13.81
C ARG A 147 -17.92 -28.77 -14.13
N LYS A 148 -19.00 -27.98 -14.16
CA LYS A 148 -20.34 -28.43 -14.61
C LYS A 148 -20.40 -28.78 -16.10
N ALA A 149 -19.52 -28.23 -16.92
CA ALA A 149 -19.46 -28.50 -18.36
C ALA A 149 -18.53 -29.67 -18.71
N LEU A 150 -17.69 -30.11 -17.76
CA LEU A 150 -16.80 -31.25 -17.91
C LEU A 150 -17.47 -32.54 -17.38
N PRO A 151 -17.07 -33.71 -17.89
CA PRO A 151 -17.55 -35.00 -17.38
C PRO A 151 -17.28 -35.15 -15.88
N GLU A 152 -18.18 -35.84 -15.19
CA GLU A 152 -17.99 -36.16 -13.78
C GLU A 152 -16.88 -37.21 -13.63
N SER A 153 -15.73 -36.79 -13.10
CA SER A 153 -14.56 -37.65 -12.96
C SER A 153 -13.64 -37.14 -11.85
N ALA A 154 -13.30 -38.03 -10.92
CA ALA A 154 -12.33 -37.75 -9.85
C ALA A 154 -10.95 -37.32 -10.39
N THR A 155 -10.57 -37.81 -11.57
CA THR A 155 -9.33 -37.42 -12.25
C THR A 155 -9.35 -35.94 -12.64
N ILE A 156 -10.47 -35.46 -13.18
CA ILE A 156 -10.61 -34.06 -13.61
C ILE A 156 -10.60 -33.14 -12.38
N ASP A 157 -11.26 -33.55 -11.30
CA ASP A 157 -11.23 -32.84 -10.01
C ASP A 157 -9.81 -32.72 -9.45
N ALA A 158 -9.08 -33.83 -9.43
CA ALA A 158 -7.68 -33.85 -8.98
C ALA A 158 -6.80 -32.94 -9.86
N TYR A 159 -7.00 -32.94 -11.17
CA TYR A 159 -6.26 -32.09 -12.09
C TYR A 159 -6.52 -30.60 -11.85
N LEU A 160 -7.78 -30.18 -11.73
CA LEU A 160 -8.12 -28.77 -11.49
C LEU A 160 -7.54 -28.27 -10.16
N LEU A 161 -7.54 -29.11 -9.13
CA LEU A 161 -6.93 -28.80 -7.84
C LEU A 161 -5.43 -28.58 -7.97
N GLN A 162 -4.72 -29.48 -8.66
CA GLN A 162 -3.27 -29.34 -8.90
C GLN A 162 -2.96 -28.14 -9.80
N LEU A 163 -3.77 -27.88 -10.83
CA LEU A 163 -3.63 -26.72 -11.70
C LEU A 163 -3.76 -25.41 -10.91
N ARG A 164 -4.69 -25.34 -9.95
CA ARG A 164 -4.87 -24.17 -9.08
C ARG A 164 -3.66 -23.93 -8.19
N LEU A 165 -3.08 -24.99 -7.62
CA LEU A 165 -1.88 -24.91 -6.78
C LEU A 165 -0.63 -24.50 -7.59
N HIS A 166 -0.40 -25.13 -8.75
CA HIS A 166 0.82 -24.92 -9.53
C HIS A 166 0.79 -23.66 -10.39
N LYS A 167 -0.39 -23.16 -10.79
CA LYS A 167 -0.54 -22.03 -11.72
C LYS A 167 -1.44 -20.92 -11.21
N VAL A 168 -1.37 -20.58 -9.92
CA VAL A 168 -2.17 -19.51 -9.27
C VAL A 168 -2.29 -18.24 -10.13
N ARG A 169 -1.18 -17.73 -10.67
CA ARG A 169 -1.16 -16.49 -11.48
C ARG A 169 -1.91 -16.60 -12.80
N ASN A 170 -1.84 -17.76 -13.47
CA ASN A 170 -2.41 -17.97 -14.81
C ASN A 170 -3.65 -18.87 -14.77
N TYR A 171 -4.18 -19.18 -13.59
CA TYR A 171 -5.22 -20.19 -13.41
C TYR A 171 -6.47 -19.89 -14.24
N ARG A 172 -6.90 -18.62 -14.25
CA ARG A 172 -8.05 -18.16 -15.05
C ARG A 172 -7.86 -18.37 -16.55
N ASP A 173 -6.66 -18.16 -17.08
CA ASP A 173 -6.37 -18.32 -18.50
C ASP A 173 -6.35 -19.79 -18.90
N ASN A 174 -5.81 -20.66 -18.04
CA ASN A 174 -5.86 -22.11 -18.24
C ASN A 174 -7.32 -22.62 -18.21
N LEU A 175 -8.13 -22.15 -17.26
CA LEU A 175 -9.56 -22.44 -17.21
C LEU A 175 -10.29 -21.98 -18.48
N GLN A 176 -10.00 -20.78 -19.00
CA GLN A 176 -10.55 -20.31 -20.27
C GLN A 176 -10.17 -21.21 -21.45
N PHE A 177 -8.94 -21.71 -21.47
CA PHE A 177 -8.48 -22.59 -22.52
C PHE A 177 -9.25 -23.93 -22.51
N ILE A 178 -9.35 -24.56 -21.34
CA ILE A 178 -10.12 -25.80 -21.13
C ILE A 178 -11.59 -25.57 -21.54
N ALA A 179 -12.19 -24.47 -21.09
CA ALA A 179 -13.57 -24.11 -21.42
C ALA A 179 -13.81 -23.95 -22.93
N ARG A 180 -12.82 -23.46 -23.69
CA ARG A 180 -12.93 -23.31 -25.15
C ARG A 180 -12.77 -24.63 -25.89
N ARG A 181 -11.90 -25.53 -25.41
CA ARG A 181 -11.50 -26.73 -26.16
C ARG A 181 -12.24 -28.00 -25.78
N HIS A 182 -12.79 -28.12 -24.57
CA HIS A 182 -13.42 -29.37 -24.12
C HIS A 182 -14.52 -29.87 -25.08
N LYS A 183 -15.29 -28.94 -25.69
CA LYS A 183 -16.37 -29.26 -26.64
C LYS A 183 -15.92 -30.00 -27.90
N ALA A 184 -14.62 -29.94 -28.23
CA ALA A 184 -14.07 -30.59 -29.41
C ALA A 184 -13.71 -32.07 -29.18
N TYR A 185 -13.80 -32.56 -27.94
CA TYR A 185 -13.34 -33.90 -27.55
C TYR A 185 -14.47 -34.70 -26.89
N SER A 186 -14.43 -36.02 -27.04
CA SER A 186 -15.36 -36.91 -26.35
C SER A 186 -15.02 -37.00 -24.86
N GLU A 187 -16.00 -37.40 -24.04
CA GLU A 187 -15.80 -37.55 -22.59
C GLU A 187 -14.65 -38.52 -22.26
N VAL A 188 -14.56 -39.64 -22.98
CA VAL A 188 -13.50 -40.63 -22.81
C VAL A 188 -12.12 -40.04 -23.11
N THR A 189 -12.01 -39.29 -24.21
CA THR A 189 -10.75 -38.63 -24.61
C THR A 189 -10.33 -37.56 -23.60
N LEU A 190 -11.28 -36.80 -23.04
CA LEU A 190 -11.00 -35.81 -22.01
C LEU A 190 -10.44 -36.47 -20.74
N VAL A 191 -11.10 -37.51 -20.24
CA VAL A 191 -10.65 -38.21 -19.03
C VAL A 191 -9.26 -38.80 -19.24
N GLU A 192 -8.99 -39.46 -20.38
CA GLU A 192 -7.66 -40.01 -20.68
C GLU A 192 -6.59 -38.91 -20.78
N ALA A 193 -6.90 -37.76 -21.40
CA ALA A 193 -5.98 -36.64 -21.51
C ALA A 193 -5.62 -36.06 -20.13
N PHE A 194 -6.62 -35.82 -19.27
CA PHE A 194 -6.37 -35.32 -17.90
C PHE A 194 -5.59 -36.33 -17.05
N THR A 195 -5.83 -37.64 -17.21
CA THR A 195 -5.04 -38.70 -16.55
C THR A 195 -3.57 -38.60 -16.95
N LYS A 196 -3.28 -38.53 -18.25
CA LYS A 196 -1.89 -38.38 -18.74
C LYS A 196 -1.23 -37.09 -18.27
N CYS A 197 -1.98 -35.99 -18.20
CA CYS A 197 -1.47 -34.73 -17.67
C CYS A 197 -1.12 -34.82 -16.18
N LEU A 198 -1.92 -35.52 -15.38
CA LEU A 198 -1.62 -35.78 -13.97
C LEU A 198 -0.37 -36.65 -13.80
N GLU A 199 -0.28 -37.75 -14.53
CA GLU A 199 0.89 -38.66 -14.50
C GLU A 199 2.18 -37.93 -14.89
N ALA A 200 2.11 -37.03 -15.88
CA ALA A 200 3.25 -36.25 -16.34
C ALA A 200 3.52 -34.97 -15.52
N ASN A 201 2.69 -34.64 -14.51
CA ASN A 201 2.73 -33.37 -13.76
C ASN A 201 2.71 -32.12 -14.67
N VAL A 202 1.94 -32.18 -15.76
CA VAL A 202 1.83 -31.10 -16.75
C VAL A 202 0.56 -30.29 -16.48
N PHE A 203 0.74 -29.13 -15.85
CA PHE A 203 -0.35 -28.23 -15.43
C PHE A 203 -0.41 -26.99 -16.32
N ASN A 204 -0.81 -27.17 -17.57
CA ASN A 204 -1.14 -26.10 -18.51
C ASN A 204 -2.41 -26.45 -19.28
N GLY A 205 -3.21 -25.43 -19.56
CA GLY A 205 -4.37 -25.49 -20.45
C GLY A 205 -3.91 -25.66 -21.88
#